data_AF-A0A524DMA4-F1
#
_entry.id   AF-A0A524DMA4-F1
#
_cell.length_a   1.000
_cell.length_b   1.000
_cell.length_c   1.000
_cell.angle_alpha   90.00
_cell.angle_beta   90.00
_cell.angle_gamma   90.00
#
_symmetry.space_group_name_H-M   'P 1'
#
loop_
_entity.id
_entity.type
_entity.pdbx_description
1 polymer ?
#
loop_
_entity_poly.entity_id
_entity_poly.type
_entity_poly.pdbx_seq_one_letter_code
_entity_poly.pdbx_strand_id
1 'polypeptide(L)'
;MGVLDRRVVTFYDALALNDVSSEYISELPPLRYLMEPFVAFSFILEWEFTWLLSFLIFYPIVRVIYSYLKKKGKIHSIKLSHLCEITSNILEFSFKVFSIIIIIIFGYVAIGFFIQGFFFVNRYFMIPVQVGIHVGYILIAIKIIYILLRLIYPKINLRKKERPRKTQRQYSSKSRKFFKSSRKEIIYIVAFIYLLLGGNIILISFKFPNHHIKPVNPLAEDEFLFDFHVHTTMSDGWLTPENRVLWYIEHGISGAVFSDHDNIRGALIAREFVEKNNLEFIVFIGEEWTDHENDIHINYFGLEEEIVPLESYTLDGPIAMNASDLIAYVKAHGGYITVNHYNIDPNPDGGYGVPYNLTQLYNWGIDGFEIVNGGAFQGKYQQIRQFCLANNLICIGGSDIHINEDLNTFIKIKLTDPTNLTIANIFETMKTNTHQVIAIEFYPQLIKFPDELNDLGFYIAEGLINYFLNIDLFQALSWIGWSILFYMIIFLGYRKIKRIPPQKLKLKA
;
A
#
# COMPACT_ATOMS: atom_id res chain seq x y z
N MET A 1 8.29 15.53 28.72
CA MET A 1 7.73 14.34 28.05
C MET A 1 8.74 13.24 28.19
N GLY A 2 8.44 12.33 29.11
CA GLY A 2 9.38 11.31 29.54
C GLY A 2 9.43 10.18 28.53
N VAL A 3 10.52 9.41 28.56
CA VAL A 3 10.71 8.14 27.84
C VAL A 3 9.63 7.08 28.17
N LEU A 4 8.62 7.42 28.97
CA LEU A 4 7.49 6.59 29.40
C LEU A 4 6.15 7.02 28.80
N ASP A 5 6.10 8.15 28.09
CA ASP A 5 4.87 8.63 27.46
C ASP A 5 4.53 7.72 26.27
N ARG A 6 3.26 7.29 26.19
CA ARG A 6 2.76 6.58 25.00
C ARG A 6 2.76 7.54 23.81
N ARG A 7 2.89 7.00 22.60
CA ARG A 7 2.63 7.74 21.36
C ARG A 7 1.28 8.45 21.50
N VAL A 8 1.28 9.77 21.38
CA VAL A 8 0.05 10.56 21.44
C VAL A 8 -0.62 10.42 20.07
N VAL A 9 -1.69 9.63 20.03
CA VAL A 9 -2.58 9.56 18.87
C VAL A 9 -3.68 10.58 19.11
N THR A 10 -3.86 11.48 18.15
CA THR A 10 -4.88 12.54 18.21
C THR A 10 -6.07 12.11 17.37
N PHE A 11 -7.27 12.26 17.92
CA PHE A 11 -8.53 12.10 17.20
C PHE A 11 -9.16 13.47 17.05
N TYR A 12 -9.45 13.87 15.81
CA TYR A 12 -9.99 15.18 15.49
C TYR A 12 -11.31 15.04 14.74
N ASP A 13 -12.38 15.63 15.25
CA ASP A 13 -13.64 15.71 14.52
C ASP A 13 -13.57 16.88 13.54
N ALA A 14 -13.38 16.55 12.27
CA ALA A 14 -13.30 17.53 11.20
C ALA A 14 -14.63 18.24 10.96
N LEU A 15 -15.76 17.60 11.28
CA LEU A 15 -17.08 18.22 11.14
C LEU A 15 -17.32 19.26 12.23
N ALA A 16 -17.01 18.98 13.50
CA ALA A 16 -17.15 19.94 14.59
C ALA A 16 -15.93 20.89 14.76
N LEU A 17 -14.81 20.59 14.11
CA LEU A 17 -13.52 21.30 14.22
C LEU A 17 -12.97 21.34 15.65
N ASN A 18 -12.93 20.19 16.31
CA ASN A 18 -12.42 20.05 17.67
C ASN A 18 -11.66 18.74 17.89
N ASP A 19 -10.75 18.77 18.87
CA ASP A 19 -10.06 17.60 19.38
C ASP A 19 -11.03 16.75 20.22
N VAL A 20 -11.15 15.47 19.86
CA VAL A 20 -11.97 14.45 20.54
C VAL A 20 -11.12 13.28 21.05
N SER A 21 -9.81 13.49 21.24
CA SER A 21 -8.88 12.46 21.72
C SER A 21 -9.25 11.92 23.11
N SER A 22 -10.04 12.65 23.90
CA SER A 22 -10.58 12.17 25.17
C SER A 22 -11.71 11.14 25.02
N GLU A 23 -12.28 10.99 23.83
CA GLU A 23 -13.39 10.07 23.54
C GLU A 23 -12.90 8.70 23.04
N TYR A 24 -11.65 8.59 22.60
CA TYR A 24 -11.12 7.39 21.95
C TYR A 24 -9.75 7.00 22.50
N ILE A 25 -9.46 5.70 22.43
CA ILE A 25 -8.15 5.12 22.75
C ILE A 25 -7.71 4.31 21.54
N SER A 26 -6.47 4.53 21.10
CA SER A 26 -5.79 3.64 20.15
C SER A 26 -4.91 2.66 20.92
N GLU A 27 -5.29 1.38 20.92
CA GLU A 27 -4.54 0.32 21.61
C GLU A 27 -3.73 -0.50 20.59
N LEU A 28 -2.41 -0.61 20.79
CA LEU A 28 -1.57 -1.50 19.99
C LEU A 28 -1.53 -2.89 20.64
N PRO A 29 -1.83 -3.98 19.90
CA PRO A 29 -1.75 -5.33 20.46
C PRO A 29 -0.30 -5.72 20.75
N PRO A 30 0.00 -6.59 21.73
CA PRO A 30 1.38 -6.96 22.08
C PRO A 30 2.23 -7.47 20.90
N LEU A 31 1.59 -8.17 19.93
CA LEU A 31 2.25 -8.67 18.74
C LEU A 31 2.75 -7.53 17.82
N ARG A 32 2.09 -6.36 17.83
CA ARG A 32 2.51 -5.17 17.08
C ARG A 32 3.93 -4.77 17.45
N TYR A 33 4.22 -4.71 18.74
CA TYR A 33 5.56 -4.38 19.22
C TYR A 33 6.61 -5.37 18.74
N LEU A 34 6.32 -6.68 18.64
CA LEU A 34 7.29 -7.64 18.09
C LEU A 34 7.62 -7.38 16.62
N MET A 35 6.69 -6.82 15.86
CA MET A 35 6.83 -6.58 14.42
C MET A 35 7.16 -5.13 14.08
N GLU A 36 7.32 -4.27 15.09
CA GLU A 36 7.32 -2.82 14.95
C GLU A 36 8.24 -2.27 13.86
N PRO A 37 9.52 -2.71 13.70
CA PRO A 37 10.36 -2.20 12.63
C PRO A 37 9.81 -2.46 11.24
N PHE A 38 9.20 -3.64 11.03
CA PHE A 38 8.62 -4.02 9.73
C PHE A 38 7.36 -3.22 9.45
N VAL A 39 6.54 -2.99 10.48
CA VAL A 39 5.32 -2.18 10.36
C VAL A 39 5.68 -0.73 10.03
N ALA A 40 6.63 -0.15 10.77
CA ALA A 40 7.11 1.21 10.54
C ALA A 40 7.65 1.38 9.12
N PHE A 41 8.46 0.44 8.62
CA PHE A 41 8.91 0.48 7.23
C PHE A 41 7.77 0.37 6.24
N SER A 42 6.78 -0.51 6.47
CA SER A 42 5.62 -0.64 5.59
C SER A 42 4.85 0.66 5.48
N PHE A 43 4.60 1.34 6.60
CA PHE A 43 3.81 2.57 6.65
C PHE A 43 4.55 3.79 6.13
N ILE A 44 5.88 3.78 6.13
CA ILE A 44 6.67 4.89 5.58
C ILE A 44 6.93 4.68 4.08
N LEU A 45 6.98 3.43 3.63
CA LEU A 45 7.20 3.10 2.23
C LEU A 45 5.95 3.34 1.38
N GLU A 46 4.77 3.00 1.91
CA GLU A 46 3.47 3.14 1.24
C GLU A 46 3.51 2.61 -0.21
N TRP A 47 2.79 3.22 -1.14
CA TRP A 47 2.89 2.94 -2.59
C TRP A 47 3.95 3.77 -3.29
N GLU A 48 4.63 4.63 -2.56
CA GLU A 48 5.61 5.52 -3.13
C GLU A 48 6.90 4.74 -3.44
N PHE A 49 7.27 4.72 -4.73
CA PHE A 49 8.48 4.05 -5.21
C PHE A 49 9.60 5.04 -5.57
N THR A 50 9.39 6.33 -5.34
CA THR A 50 10.35 7.42 -5.65
C THR A 50 11.68 7.25 -4.92
N TRP A 51 11.69 6.60 -3.75
CA TRP A 51 12.91 6.23 -3.03
C TRP A 51 13.86 5.28 -3.79
N LEU A 52 13.37 4.58 -4.81
CA LEU A 52 14.23 3.82 -5.71
C LEU A 52 15.18 4.74 -6.48
N LEU A 53 14.84 6.01 -6.69
CA LEU A 53 15.74 7.00 -7.30
C LEU A 53 16.97 7.22 -6.42
N SER A 54 16.77 7.38 -5.10
CA SER A 54 17.87 7.42 -4.14
C SER A 54 18.76 6.18 -4.25
N PHE A 55 18.19 4.97 -4.32
CA PHE A 55 18.96 3.75 -4.54
C PHE A 55 19.76 3.80 -5.87
N LEU A 56 19.12 4.21 -6.97
CA LEU A 56 19.73 4.33 -8.29
C LEU A 56 20.88 5.35 -8.33
N ILE A 57 20.85 6.36 -7.47
CA ILE A 57 21.93 7.36 -7.32
C ILE A 57 23.08 6.81 -6.47
N PHE A 58 22.79 6.25 -5.30
CA PHE A 58 23.81 5.83 -4.34
C PHE A 58 24.51 4.53 -4.75
N TYR A 59 23.80 3.58 -5.36
CA TYR A 59 24.37 2.28 -5.73
C TYR A 59 25.57 2.41 -6.69
N PRO A 60 25.50 3.16 -7.81
CA PRO A 60 26.64 3.36 -8.70
C PRO A 60 27.85 3.98 -7.97
N ILE A 61 27.63 4.95 -7.08
CA ILE A 61 28.69 5.61 -6.31
C ILE A 61 29.43 4.58 -5.44
N VAL A 62 28.69 3.80 -4.65
CA VAL A 62 29.25 2.73 -3.81
C VAL A 62 29.99 1.69 -4.64
N ARG A 63 29.46 1.31 -5.81
CA ARG A 63 30.11 0.35 -6.72
C ARG A 63 31.38 0.87 -7.35
N VAL A 64 31.44 2.15 -7.71
CA VAL A 64 32.65 2.80 -8.24
C VAL A 64 33.73 2.83 -7.16
N ILE A 65 33.37 3.23 -5.93
CA ILE A 65 34.29 3.24 -4.78
C ILE A 65 34.82 1.83 -4.52
N TYR A 66 33.94 0.81 -4.44
CA TYR A 66 34.33 -0.58 -4.25
C TYR A 66 35.29 -1.06 -5.34
N SER A 67 34.97 -0.80 -6.61
CA SER A 67 35.79 -1.19 -7.76
C SER A 67 37.16 -0.53 -7.74
N TYR A 68 37.22 0.75 -7.39
CA TYR A 68 38.47 1.51 -7.22
C TYR A 68 39.34 0.93 -6.09
N LEU A 69 38.75 0.68 -4.91
CA LEU A 69 39.46 0.09 -3.77
C LEU A 69 39.98 -1.32 -4.08
N LYS A 70 39.18 -2.13 -4.78
CA LYS A 70 39.57 -3.45 -5.26
C LYS A 70 40.73 -3.39 -6.26
N LYS A 71 40.68 -2.46 -7.22
CA LYS A 71 41.76 -2.25 -8.21
C LYS A 71 43.06 -1.81 -7.55
N LYS A 72 43.00 -1.01 -6.48
CA LYS A 72 44.15 -0.63 -5.66
C LYS A 72 44.67 -1.74 -4.74
N GLY A 73 44.10 -2.95 -4.81
CA GLY A 73 44.51 -4.07 -3.96
C GLY A 73 44.14 -3.91 -2.48
N LYS A 74 43.39 -2.85 -2.12
CA LYS A 74 42.94 -2.63 -0.73
C LYS A 74 41.88 -3.63 -0.28
N ILE A 75 41.25 -4.33 -1.23
CA ILE A 75 40.27 -5.38 -0.98
C ILE A 75 40.78 -6.68 -1.62
N HIS A 76 41.38 -7.56 -0.80
CA HIS A 76 41.84 -8.88 -1.24
C HIS A 76 41.45 -9.95 -0.22
N SER A 77 40.42 -10.73 -0.57
CA SER A 77 39.99 -11.88 0.22
C SER A 77 39.35 -12.93 -0.67
N ILE A 78 39.91 -14.15 -0.68
CA ILE A 78 39.36 -15.29 -1.40
C ILE A 78 37.96 -15.63 -0.87
N LYS A 79 37.76 -15.51 0.46
CA LYS A 79 36.45 -15.73 1.08
C LYS A 79 35.42 -14.71 0.61
N LEU A 80 35.80 -13.43 0.54
CA LEU A 80 34.94 -12.38 0.00
C LEU A 80 34.57 -12.69 -1.45
N SER A 81 35.50 -13.16 -2.27
CA SER A 81 35.22 -13.56 -3.66
C SER A 81 34.18 -14.68 -3.75
N HIS A 82 34.27 -15.71 -2.89
CA HIS A 82 33.29 -16.80 -2.87
C HIS A 82 31.91 -16.32 -2.36
N LEU A 83 31.88 -15.43 -1.37
CA LEU A 83 30.63 -14.82 -0.90
C LEU A 83 29.97 -13.97 -1.99
N CYS A 84 30.75 -13.17 -2.71
CA CYS A 84 30.26 -12.42 -3.87
C CYS A 84 29.71 -13.35 -4.96
N GLU A 85 30.29 -14.54 -5.16
CA GLU A 85 29.77 -15.52 -6.12
C GLU A 85 28.40 -16.08 -5.68
N ILE A 86 28.22 -16.34 -4.38
CA ILE A 86 26.93 -16.74 -3.81
C ILE A 86 25.88 -15.66 -4.03
N THR A 87 26.19 -14.41 -3.66
CA THR A 87 25.25 -13.28 -3.82
C THR A 87 24.94 -13.03 -5.30
N SER A 88 25.94 -13.08 -6.18
CA SER A 88 25.73 -12.98 -7.63
C SER A 88 24.85 -14.10 -8.16
N ASN A 89 24.97 -15.34 -7.64
CA ASN A 89 24.09 -16.44 -8.05
C ASN A 89 22.64 -16.19 -7.68
N ILE A 90 22.39 -15.65 -6.49
CA ILE A 90 21.04 -15.29 -6.01
C ILE A 90 20.49 -14.14 -6.87
N LEU A 91 21.28 -13.10 -7.15
CA LEU A 91 20.84 -11.98 -7.99
C LEU A 91 20.56 -12.41 -9.43
N GLU A 92 21.42 -13.24 -10.05
CA GLU A 92 21.17 -13.78 -11.41
C GLU A 92 19.91 -14.66 -11.45
N PHE A 93 19.62 -15.38 -10.37
CA PHE A 93 18.40 -16.17 -10.25
C PHE A 93 17.16 -15.28 -10.08
N SER A 94 17.23 -14.29 -9.19
CA SER A 94 16.15 -13.33 -8.91
C SER A 94 15.80 -12.54 -10.18
N PHE A 95 16.80 -12.05 -10.92
CA PHE A 95 16.60 -11.41 -12.22
C PHE A 95 15.78 -12.27 -13.17
N LYS A 96 16.13 -13.55 -13.32
CA LYS A 96 15.43 -14.47 -14.23
C LYS A 96 13.99 -14.71 -13.79
N VAL A 97 13.80 -14.98 -12.51
CA VAL A 97 12.47 -15.26 -11.93
C VAL A 97 11.54 -14.06 -12.15
N PHE A 98 11.95 -12.88 -11.71
CA PHE A 98 11.12 -11.67 -11.85
C PHE A 98 10.96 -11.22 -13.29
N SER A 99 11.97 -11.35 -14.16
CA SER A 99 11.80 -11.04 -15.59
C SER A 99 10.72 -11.92 -16.23
N ILE A 100 10.68 -13.21 -15.89
CA ILE A 100 9.64 -14.13 -16.39
C ILE A 100 8.26 -13.71 -15.86
N ILE A 101 8.16 -13.44 -14.56
CA ILE A 101 6.90 -13.01 -13.91
C ILE A 101 6.38 -11.72 -14.56
N ILE A 102 7.23 -10.71 -14.72
CA ILE A 102 6.85 -9.42 -15.33
C ILE A 102 6.39 -9.62 -16.77
N ILE A 103 7.06 -10.45 -17.57
CA ILE A 103 6.63 -10.76 -18.94
C ILE A 103 5.25 -11.43 -18.96
N ILE A 104 4.98 -12.35 -18.01
CA ILE A 104 3.68 -13.01 -17.91
C ILE A 104 2.58 -12.02 -17.52
N ILE A 105 2.81 -11.20 -16.49
CA ILE A 105 1.86 -10.19 -16.02
C ILE A 105 1.60 -9.17 -17.13
N PHE A 106 2.65 -8.61 -17.73
CA PHE A 106 2.52 -7.64 -18.82
C PHE A 106 1.81 -8.25 -20.02
N GLY A 107 2.10 -9.51 -20.38
CA GLY A 107 1.38 -10.21 -21.43
C GLY A 107 -0.11 -10.37 -21.13
N TYR A 108 -0.45 -10.73 -19.89
CA TYR A 108 -1.84 -10.85 -19.44
C TYR A 108 -2.58 -9.50 -19.50
N VAL A 109 -1.99 -8.44 -18.92
CA VAL A 109 -2.57 -7.09 -18.91
C VAL A 109 -2.68 -6.52 -20.32
N ALA A 110 -1.64 -6.66 -21.16
CA ALA A 110 -1.67 -6.16 -22.52
C ALA A 110 -2.73 -6.87 -23.37
N ILE A 111 -2.86 -8.20 -23.28
CA ILE A 111 -3.90 -8.94 -23.99
C ILE A 111 -5.28 -8.47 -23.54
N GLY A 112 -5.51 -8.35 -22.22
CA GLY A 112 -6.79 -7.86 -21.70
C GLY A 112 -7.11 -6.43 -22.15
N PHE A 113 -6.13 -5.53 -22.09
CA PHE A 113 -6.26 -4.16 -22.58
C PHE A 113 -6.58 -4.10 -24.08
N PHE A 114 -5.99 -4.95 -24.92
CA PHE A 114 -6.34 -5.00 -26.34
C PHE A 114 -7.78 -5.50 -26.61
N ILE A 115 -8.38 -6.26 -25.69
CA ILE A 115 -9.72 -6.82 -25.85
C ILE A 115 -10.79 -5.90 -25.25
N GLN A 116 -10.55 -5.36 -24.07
CA GLN A 116 -11.53 -4.63 -23.25
C GLN A 116 -11.07 -3.22 -22.86
N GLY A 117 -9.93 -2.75 -23.35
CA GLY A 117 -9.42 -1.42 -23.03
C GLY A 117 -9.06 -1.27 -21.56
N PHE A 118 -9.26 -0.04 -21.06
CA PHE A 118 -8.90 0.33 -19.69
C PHE A 118 -9.75 -0.37 -18.63
N PHE A 119 -11.00 -0.71 -18.95
CA PHE A 119 -11.89 -1.53 -18.11
C PHE A 119 -11.22 -2.81 -17.56
N PHE A 120 -10.45 -3.50 -18.41
CA PHE A 120 -9.75 -4.71 -17.97
C PHE A 120 -8.65 -4.41 -16.95
N VAL A 121 -7.93 -3.31 -17.16
CA VAL A 121 -6.81 -2.92 -16.32
C VAL A 121 -7.35 -2.67 -14.91
N ASN A 122 -8.30 -1.75 -14.75
CA ASN A 122 -8.91 -1.41 -13.45
C ASN A 122 -9.41 -2.64 -12.68
N ARG A 123 -9.95 -3.63 -13.39
CA ARG A 123 -10.66 -4.76 -12.79
C ARG A 123 -9.80 -5.99 -12.45
N TYR A 124 -8.69 -6.20 -13.17
CA TYR A 124 -8.01 -7.51 -13.15
C TYR A 124 -6.49 -7.44 -12.99
N PHE A 125 -5.85 -6.27 -13.07
CA PHE A 125 -4.40 -6.19 -13.05
C PHE A 125 -3.78 -6.62 -11.71
N MET A 126 -4.49 -6.40 -10.60
CA MET A 126 -3.90 -6.52 -9.27
C MET A 126 -3.66 -7.97 -8.83
N ILE A 127 -4.60 -8.86 -9.12
CA ILE A 127 -4.50 -10.30 -8.80
C ILE A 127 -3.22 -10.96 -9.36
N PRO A 128 -2.90 -10.89 -10.67
CA PRO A 128 -1.68 -11.49 -11.21
C PRO A 128 -0.40 -10.83 -10.68
N VAL A 129 -0.42 -9.53 -10.33
CA VAL A 129 0.70 -8.84 -9.68
C VAL A 129 0.98 -9.46 -8.31
N GLN A 130 -0.04 -9.55 -7.47
CA GLN A 130 0.05 -10.17 -6.14
C GLN A 130 0.56 -11.61 -6.24
N VAL A 131 -0.06 -12.45 -7.07
CA VAL A 131 0.33 -13.86 -7.25
C VAL A 131 1.77 -13.97 -7.76
N GLY A 132 2.11 -13.20 -8.79
CA GLY A 132 3.43 -13.23 -9.42
C GLY A 132 4.54 -12.90 -8.42
N ILE A 133 4.38 -11.85 -7.63
CA ILE A 133 5.40 -11.39 -6.68
C ILE A 133 5.61 -12.40 -5.55
N HIS A 134 4.52 -12.91 -4.95
CA HIS A 134 4.59 -13.92 -3.89
C HIS A 134 5.27 -15.20 -4.39
N VAL A 135 4.89 -15.69 -5.59
CA VAL A 135 5.55 -16.85 -6.22
C VAL A 135 7.03 -16.57 -6.46
N GLY A 136 7.39 -15.38 -6.94
CA GLY A 136 8.77 -14.97 -7.17
C GLY A 136 9.62 -15.06 -5.90
N TYR A 137 9.10 -14.51 -4.81
CA TYR A 137 9.76 -14.54 -3.50
C TYR A 137 9.89 -15.95 -2.91
N ILE A 138 8.86 -16.79 -3.04
CA ILE A 138 8.92 -18.20 -2.63
C ILE A 138 10.04 -18.94 -3.39
N LEU A 139 10.15 -18.75 -4.70
CA LEU A 139 11.21 -19.36 -5.51
C LEU A 139 12.61 -18.89 -5.08
N ILE A 140 12.77 -17.61 -4.76
CA ILE A 140 14.02 -17.03 -4.28
C ILE A 140 14.36 -17.56 -2.88
N ALA A 141 13.39 -17.68 -1.98
CA ALA A 141 13.57 -18.27 -0.66
C ALA A 141 14.03 -19.73 -0.75
N ILE A 142 13.38 -20.54 -1.61
CA ILE A 142 13.79 -21.93 -1.88
C ILE A 142 15.24 -21.98 -2.38
N LYS A 143 15.62 -21.06 -3.28
CA LYS A 143 16.98 -20.95 -3.81
C LYS A 143 18.01 -20.61 -2.72
N ILE A 144 17.68 -19.68 -1.83
CA ILE A 144 18.53 -19.29 -0.69
C ILE A 144 18.70 -20.48 0.27
N ILE A 145 17.59 -21.13 0.66
CA ILE A 145 17.61 -22.32 1.52
C ILE A 145 18.46 -23.42 0.91
N TYR A 146 18.31 -23.70 -0.39
CA TYR A 146 19.14 -24.68 -1.10
C TYR A 146 20.63 -24.36 -1.02
N ILE A 147 21.02 -23.09 -1.23
CA ILE A 147 22.42 -22.67 -1.12
C ILE A 147 22.93 -22.83 0.32
N LEU A 148 22.15 -22.42 1.32
CA LEU A 148 22.51 -22.56 2.73
C LEU A 148 22.69 -24.03 3.12
N LEU A 149 21.77 -24.90 2.71
CA LEU A 149 21.88 -26.35 2.92
C LEU A 149 23.11 -26.93 2.25
N ARG A 150 23.47 -26.50 1.04
CA ARG A 150 24.70 -26.93 0.36
C ARG A 150 25.97 -26.49 1.11
N LEU A 151 25.95 -25.31 1.75
CA LEU A 151 27.07 -24.82 2.56
C LEU A 151 27.26 -25.63 3.85
N ILE A 152 26.16 -26.12 4.44
CA ILE A 152 26.19 -26.95 5.66
C ILE A 152 26.48 -28.42 5.32
N TYR A 153 25.84 -28.94 4.26
CA TYR A 153 25.88 -30.33 3.81
C TYR A 153 26.32 -30.43 2.35
N PRO A 154 27.64 -30.41 2.06
CA PRO A 154 28.18 -30.38 0.70
C PRO A 154 27.82 -31.59 -0.19
N LYS A 155 27.29 -32.67 0.41
CA LYS A 155 26.86 -33.89 -0.28
C LYS A 155 25.47 -33.75 -0.92
N ILE A 156 24.68 -32.75 -0.54
CA ILE A 156 23.38 -32.46 -1.16
C ILE A 156 23.66 -31.89 -2.56
N ASN A 157 23.42 -32.71 -3.58
CA ASN A 157 23.67 -32.33 -4.96
C ASN A 157 22.40 -32.59 -5.79
N LEU A 158 21.57 -31.57 -5.93
CA LEU A 158 20.44 -31.59 -6.86
C LEU A 158 20.96 -31.23 -8.26
N ARG A 159 21.67 -32.16 -8.91
CA ARG A 159 22.06 -31.98 -10.31
C ARG A 159 21.44 -33.07 -11.19
N LYS A 160 20.65 -32.63 -12.18
CA LYS A 160 20.50 -33.33 -13.46
C LYS A 160 21.89 -33.47 -14.10
N LYS A 161 22.17 -34.67 -14.65
CA LYS A 161 23.36 -35.04 -15.44
C LYS A 161 23.83 -33.86 -16.31
N GLU A 162 25.09 -33.45 -16.14
CA GLU A 162 25.71 -32.46 -17.03
C GLU A 162 25.71 -32.99 -18.47
N ARG A 163 25.12 -32.23 -19.41
CA ARG A 163 25.42 -32.42 -20.83
C ARG A 163 26.85 -31.91 -21.08
N PRO A 164 27.68 -32.63 -21.86
CA PRO A 164 29.07 -32.26 -22.07
C PRO A 164 29.16 -30.88 -22.74
N ARG A 165 29.97 -29.99 -22.15
CA ARG A 165 30.27 -28.66 -22.71
C ARG A 165 31.02 -28.84 -24.04
N LYS A 166 30.43 -28.34 -25.13
CA LYS A 166 31.18 -28.09 -26.37
C LYS A 166 32.26 -27.05 -26.10
N THR A 167 33.49 -27.39 -26.49
CA THR A 167 34.70 -26.56 -26.41
C THR A 167 34.51 -25.24 -27.14
N GLN A 168 34.37 -24.14 -26.39
CA GLN A 168 34.31 -22.79 -26.97
C GLN A 168 35.74 -22.23 -27.06
N ARG A 169 36.22 -22.04 -28.29
CA ARG A 169 37.51 -21.42 -28.63
C ARG A 169 37.67 -20.04 -27.94
N GLN A 170 38.78 -19.86 -27.24
CA GLN A 170 39.22 -18.57 -26.71
C GLN A 170 39.71 -17.68 -27.86
N TYR A 171 38.95 -16.64 -28.20
CA TYR A 171 39.49 -15.43 -28.82
C TYR A 171 39.32 -14.26 -27.85
N SER A 172 40.43 -13.82 -27.27
CA SER A 172 40.50 -12.71 -26.33
C SER A 172 40.63 -11.38 -27.06
N SER A 173 39.58 -10.55 -27.03
CA SER A 173 39.75 -9.10 -27.22
C SER A 173 39.34 -8.38 -25.94
N LYS A 174 40.15 -7.42 -25.49
CA LYS A 174 39.93 -6.62 -24.27
C LYS A 174 38.58 -5.89 -24.30
N SER A 175 38.08 -5.48 -25.47
CA SER A 175 36.77 -4.82 -25.61
C SER A 175 35.59 -5.76 -25.32
N ARG A 176 35.63 -7.04 -25.74
CA ARG A 176 34.58 -8.02 -25.41
C ARG A 176 34.50 -8.35 -23.91
N LYS A 177 35.60 -8.21 -23.17
CA LYS A 177 35.64 -8.42 -21.70
C LYS A 177 34.96 -7.27 -20.95
N PHE A 178 35.14 -6.03 -21.41
CA PHE A 178 34.48 -4.85 -20.85
C PHE A 178 32.96 -4.91 -21.06
N PHE A 179 32.50 -5.18 -22.28
CA PHE A 179 31.07 -5.34 -22.61
C PHE A 179 30.38 -6.53 -21.91
N LYS A 180 31.11 -7.61 -21.60
CA LYS A 180 30.57 -8.72 -20.77
C LYS A 180 30.48 -8.35 -19.29
N SER A 181 31.37 -7.50 -18.79
CA SER A 181 31.37 -7.03 -17.40
C SER A 181 30.23 -6.06 -17.15
N SER A 182 29.99 -5.11 -18.05
CA SER A 182 28.90 -4.14 -17.92
C SER A 182 27.51 -4.79 -17.95
N ARG A 183 27.29 -5.79 -18.81
CA ARG A 183 26.03 -6.56 -18.85
C ARG A 183 25.71 -7.25 -17.53
N LYS A 184 26.71 -7.78 -16.81
CA LYS A 184 26.48 -8.41 -15.51
C LYS A 184 26.10 -7.39 -14.43
N GLU A 185 26.72 -6.22 -14.43
CA GLU A 185 26.36 -5.16 -13.49
C GLU A 185 24.92 -4.68 -13.71
N ILE A 186 24.49 -4.53 -14.97
CA ILE A 186 23.09 -4.19 -15.29
C ILE A 186 22.14 -5.26 -14.72
N ILE A 187 22.45 -6.54 -14.92
CA ILE A 187 21.65 -7.64 -14.34
C ILE A 187 21.55 -7.52 -12.81
N TYR A 188 22.64 -7.18 -12.13
CA TYR A 188 22.64 -7.03 -10.66
C TYR A 188 21.82 -5.83 -10.20
N ILE A 189 21.92 -4.70 -10.90
CA ILE A 189 21.11 -3.50 -10.62
C ILE A 189 19.63 -3.84 -10.76
N VAL A 190 19.24 -4.39 -11.91
CA VAL A 190 17.84 -4.73 -12.20
C VAL A 190 17.33 -5.80 -11.23
N ALA A 191 18.13 -6.83 -10.92
CA ALA A 191 17.77 -7.83 -9.91
C ALA A 191 17.48 -7.19 -8.54
N PHE A 192 18.30 -6.21 -8.14
CA PHE A 192 18.13 -5.53 -6.86
C PHE A 192 16.87 -4.66 -6.87
N ILE A 193 16.61 -3.94 -7.96
CA ILE A 193 15.37 -3.17 -8.14
C ILE A 193 14.15 -4.08 -8.03
N TYR A 194 14.15 -5.24 -8.70
CA TYR A 194 13.04 -6.21 -8.58
C TYR A 194 12.84 -6.71 -7.16
N LEU A 195 13.93 -6.99 -6.44
CA LEU A 195 13.86 -7.38 -5.03
C LEU A 195 13.30 -6.22 -4.18
N LEU A 196 13.79 -4.99 -4.35
CA LEU A 196 13.29 -3.85 -3.60
C LEU A 196 11.79 -3.59 -3.86
N LEU A 197 11.37 -3.56 -5.13
CA LEU A 197 9.98 -3.38 -5.54
C LEU A 197 9.07 -4.48 -4.97
N GLY A 198 9.40 -5.74 -5.27
CA GLY A 198 8.58 -6.85 -4.78
C GLY A 198 8.63 -7.01 -3.26
N GLY A 199 9.70 -6.53 -2.60
CA GLY A 199 9.84 -6.54 -1.15
C GLY A 199 8.95 -5.51 -0.49
N ASN A 200 8.89 -4.30 -1.06
CA ASN A 200 7.94 -3.25 -0.66
C ASN A 200 6.49 -3.78 -0.82
N ILE A 201 6.16 -4.36 -1.97
CA ILE A 201 4.85 -4.97 -2.22
C ILE A 201 4.48 -6.02 -1.17
N ILE A 202 5.41 -6.91 -0.81
CA ILE A 202 5.15 -7.90 0.23
C ILE A 202 4.89 -7.24 1.59
N LEU A 203 5.60 -6.16 1.92
CA LEU A 203 5.38 -5.44 3.17
C LEU A 203 3.98 -4.84 3.21
N ILE A 204 3.58 -4.08 2.18
CA ILE A 204 2.28 -3.40 2.15
C ILE A 204 1.08 -4.35 2.01
N SER A 205 1.28 -5.56 1.45
CA SER A 205 0.28 -6.64 1.43
C SER A 205 0.22 -7.43 2.72
N PHE A 206 1.23 -7.34 3.59
CA PHE A 206 1.29 -8.18 4.77
C PHE A 206 0.32 -7.68 5.83
N LYS A 207 -0.55 -8.58 6.33
CA LYS A 207 -1.46 -8.28 7.44
C LYS A 207 -0.70 -8.15 8.76
N PHE A 208 -0.19 -6.96 9.03
CA PHE A 208 0.41 -6.62 10.32
C PHE A 208 -0.66 -6.48 11.40
N PRO A 209 -0.32 -6.69 12.69
CA PRO A 209 -1.22 -6.38 13.78
C PRO A 209 -1.49 -4.88 13.81
N ASN A 210 -2.75 -4.48 13.66
CA ASN A 210 -3.11 -3.07 13.60
C ASN A 210 -3.54 -2.55 14.97
N HIS A 211 -3.68 -1.24 15.09
CA HIS A 211 -4.29 -0.65 16.28
C HIS A 211 -5.78 -1.02 16.41
N HIS A 212 -6.28 -1.05 17.64
CA HIS A 212 -7.70 -1.20 17.94
C HIS A 212 -8.24 0.12 18.48
N ILE A 213 -9.21 0.71 17.80
CA ILE A 213 -9.89 1.93 18.22
C ILE A 213 -10.97 1.56 19.23
N LYS A 214 -10.86 2.12 20.42
CA LYS A 214 -11.78 1.85 21.53
C LYS A 214 -12.37 3.15 22.06
N PRO A 215 -13.68 3.37 21.93
CA PRO A 215 -14.35 4.46 22.62
C PRO A 215 -14.15 4.37 24.14
N VAL A 216 -13.83 5.48 24.79
CA VAL A 216 -13.62 5.56 26.25
C VAL A 216 -14.90 5.19 26.98
N ASN A 217 -16.03 5.69 26.50
CA ASN A 217 -17.35 5.24 26.90
C ASN A 217 -17.86 4.24 25.84
N PRO A 218 -18.40 3.07 26.24
CA PRO A 218 -19.00 2.15 25.28
C PRO A 218 -20.02 2.85 24.39
N LEU A 219 -20.04 2.48 23.11
CA LEU A 219 -21.06 2.95 22.17
C LEU A 219 -22.44 2.54 22.68
N ALA A 220 -23.41 3.44 22.56
CA ALA A 220 -24.80 3.08 22.76
C ALA A 220 -25.27 2.10 21.66
N GLU A 221 -26.39 1.41 21.88
CA GLU A 221 -26.96 0.45 20.90
C GLU A 221 -27.29 1.09 19.54
N ASP A 222 -27.43 2.41 19.51
CA ASP A 222 -27.69 3.20 18.32
C ASP A 222 -26.47 3.94 17.76
N GLU A 223 -25.28 3.74 18.33
CA GLU A 223 -24.04 4.35 17.88
C GLU A 223 -23.13 3.34 17.16
N PHE A 224 -22.64 3.74 15.98
CA PHE A 224 -21.82 2.89 15.11
C PHE A 224 -20.61 3.65 14.60
N LEU A 225 -19.51 2.93 14.40
CA LEU A 225 -18.32 3.45 13.72
C LEU A 225 -18.28 2.88 12.30
N PHE A 226 -18.28 3.75 11.30
CA PHE A 226 -18.30 3.37 9.89
C PHE A 226 -17.17 4.00 9.11
N ASP A 227 -16.77 3.35 8.02
CA ASP A 227 -15.92 3.95 6.99
C ASP A 227 -16.66 3.91 5.65
N PHE A 228 -16.60 4.98 4.87
CA PHE A 228 -17.39 5.13 3.63
C PHE A 228 -16.56 5.06 2.35
N HIS A 229 -15.27 4.78 2.46
CA HIS A 229 -14.38 4.70 1.30
C HIS A 229 -13.21 3.74 1.56
N VAL A 230 -13.14 2.62 0.82
CA VAL A 230 -12.03 1.66 0.94
C VAL A 230 -11.88 0.76 -0.29
N HIS A 231 -10.64 0.34 -0.52
CA HIS A 231 -10.22 -0.47 -1.66
C HIS A 231 -9.76 -1.88 -1.27
N THR A 232 -9.95 -2.80 -2.20
CA THR A 232 -9.54 -4.20 -2.11
C THR A 232 -8.79 -4.64 -3.38
N THR A 233 -8.30 -5.88 -3.38
CA THR A 233 -7.69 -6.50 -4.57
C THR A 233 -8.64 -6.66 -5.77
N MET A 234 -9.91 -6.28 -5.65
CA MET A 234 -10.86 -6.24 -6.77
C MET A 234 -10.77 -4.95 -7.61
N SER A 235 -10.02 -3.96 -7.14
CA SER A 235 -9.51 -2.85 -7.94
C SER A 235 -7.98 -2.77 -7.79
N ASP A 236 -7.48 -1.87 -6.95
CA ASP A 236 -6.07 -1.58 -6.77
C ASP A 236 -5.57 -1.75 -5.31
N GLY A 237 -6.46 -2.03 -4.35
CA GLY A 237 -6.08 -2.36 -2.97
C GLY A 237 -5.24 -3.65 -2.82
N TRP A 238 -4.44 -3.75 -1.75
CA TRP A 238 -3.53 -4.89 -1.50
C TRP A 238 -4.11 -5.96 -0.56
N LEU A 239 -5.27 -5.73 0.03
CA LEU A 239 -5.99 -6.73 0.83
C LEU A 239 -7.13 -7.33 0.04
N THR A 240 -7.35 -8.64 0.21
CA THR A 240 -8.58 -9.26 -0.28
C THR A 240 -9.79 -8.71 0.48
N PRO A 241 -11.00 -8.73 -0.10
CA PRO A 241 -12.20 -8.25 0.59
C PRO A 241 -12.39 -8.90 1.98
N GLU A 242 -12.13 -10.20 2.11
CA GLU A 242 -12.24 -10.92 3.38
C GLU A 242 -11.19 -10.44 4.40
N ASN A 243 -9.95 -10.24 3.96
CA ASN A 243 -8.91 -9.70 4.83
C ASN A 243 -9.23 -8.26 5.25
N ARG A 244 -9.86 -7.47 4.38
CA ARG A 244 -10.29 -6.10 4.69
C ARG A 244 -11.43 -6.07 5.71
N VAL A 245 -12.41 -6.98 5.62
CA VAL A 245 -13.45 -7.16 6.67
C VAL A 245 -12.79 -7.47 8.02
N LEU A 246 -11.91 -8.46 8.07
CA LEU A 246 -11.22 -8.82 9.32
C LEU A 246 -10.35 -7.69 9.84
N TRP A 247 -9.73 -6.91 8.95
CA TRP A 247 -8.95 -5.74 9.27
C TRP A 247 -9.83 -4.70 10.00
N TYR A 248 -11.02 -4.36 9.50
CA TYR A 248 -11.92 -3.42 10.19
C TYR A 248 -12.40 -3.91 11.56
N ILE A 249 -12.74 -5.19 11.67
CA ILE A 249 -13.14 -5.79 12.95
C ILE A 249 -12.00 -5.68 13.97
N GLU A 250 -10.75 -5.92 13.55
CA GLU A 250 -9.56 -5.75 14.40
C GLU A 250 -9.34 -4.29 14.84
N HIS A 251 -9.82 -3.33 14.05
CA HIS A 251 -9.80 -1.90 14.36
C HIS A 251 -10.93 -1.45 15.28
N GLY A 252 -11.94 -2.28 15.56
CA GLY A 252 -13.12 -1.90 16.33
C GLY A 252 -14.17 -1.13 15.53
N ILE A 253 -14.15 -1.25 14.19
CA ILE A 253 -15.12 -0.59 13.29
C ILE A 253 -16.34 -1.49 13.07
N SER A 254 -17.53 -0.90 13.13
CA SER A 254 -18.82 -1.61 13.05
C SER A 254 -19.20 -2.01 11.62
N GLY A 255 -18.77 -1.25 10.62
CA GLY A 255 -19.04 -1.54 9.22
C GLY A 255 -18.27 -0.66 8.26
N ALA A 256 -18.32 -0.97 6.97
CA ALA A 256 -17.74 -0.13 5.94
C ALA A 256 -18.50 -0.23 4.61
N VAL A 257 -18.39 0.84 3.81
CA VAL A 257 -18.70 0.79 2.38
C VAL A 257 -17.45 0.32 1.66
N PHE A 258 -17.57 -0.79 0.94
CA PHE A 258 -16.52 -1.28 0.04
C PHE A 258 -16.76 -0.64 -1.32
N SER A 259 -15.82 0.16 -1.79
CA SER A 259 -15.97 1.07 -2.94
C SER A 259 -14.82 0.91 -3.92
N ASP A 260 -14.55 -0.33 -4.37
CA ASP A 260 -13.53 -0.58 -5.38
C ASP A 260 -13.79 0.23 -6.66
N HIS A 261 -12.72 0.64 -7.35
CA HIS A 261 -12.82 1.42 -8.59
C HIS A 261 -13.64 0.70 -9.67
N ASP A 262 -14.67 1.35 -10.20
CA ASP A 262 -15.47 0.93 -11.35
C ASP A 262 -16.10 -0.48 -11.24
N ASN A 263 -16.24 -1.03 -10.02
CA ASN A 263 -16.95 -2.27 -9.78
C ASN A 263 -17.36 -2.52 -8.31
N ILE A 264 -18.44 -3.26 -8.11
CA ILE A 264 -18.93 -3.68 -6.77
C ILE A 264 -18.41 -5.05 -6.30
N ARG A 265 -17.45 -5.70 -7.00
CA ARG A 265 -17.09 -7.11 -6.73
C ARG A 265 -16.52 -7.31 -5.32
N GLY A 266 -15.70 -6.38 -4.84
CA GLY A 266 -15.14 -6.48 -3.50
C GLY A 266 -16.23 -6.40 -2.43
N ALA A 267 -17.20 -5.51 -2.61
CA ALA A 267 -18.34 -5.39 -1.72
C ALA A 267 -19.19 -6.67 -1.67
N LEU A 268 -19.45 -7.30 -2.83
CA LEU A 268 -20.20 -8.55 -2.91
C LEU A 268 -19.47 -9.70 -2.19
N ILE A 269 -18.16 -9.84 -2.40
CA ILE A 269 -17.34 -10.86 -1.72
C ILE A 269 -17.29 -10.60 -0.21
N ALA A 270 -17.12 -9.34 0.22
CA ALA A 270 -17.11 -8.96 1.63
C ALA A 270 -18.44 -9.29 2.31
N ARG A 271 -19.57 -8.96 1.67
CA ARG A 271 -20.92 -9.30 2.17
C ARG A 271 -21.11 -10.80 2.31
N GLU A 272 -20.78 -11.58 1.27
CA GLU A 272 -20.87 -13.05 1.31
C GLU A 272 -20.00 -13.62 2.45
N PHE A 273 -18.78 -13.10 2.62
CA PHE A 273 -17.86 -13.54 3.68
C PHE A 273 -18.43 -13.27 5.07
N VAL A 274 -18.98 -12.09 5.32
CA VAL A 274 -19.62 -11.72 6.59
C VAL A 274 -20.81 -12.63 6.89
N GLU A 275 -21.73 -12.79 5.94
CA GLU A 275 -22.94 -13.60 6.09
C GLU A 275 -22.61 -15.06 6.36
N LYS A 276 -21.70 -15.63 5.56
CA LYS A 276 -21.29 -17.04 5.67
C LYS A 276 -20.62 -17.38 6.99
N ASN A 277 -19.88 -16.43 7.57
CA ASN A 277 -19.16 -16.62 8.82
C ASN A 277 -19.89 -16.04 10.05
N ASN A 278 -21.08 -15.46 9.86
CA ASN A 278 -21.87 -14.80 10.91
C ASN A 278 -21.03 -13.79 11.71
N LEU A 279 -20.32 -12.93 10.99
CA LEU A 279 -19.49 -11.88 11.59
C LEU A 279 -20.36 -10.68 11.99
N GLU A 280 -20.06 -10.07 13.13
CA GLU A 280 -20.68 -8.83 13.60
C GLU A 280 -20.02 -7.63 12.91
N PHE A 281 -20.26 -7.49 11.61
CA PHE A 281 -19.73 -6.42 10.77
C PHE A 281 -20.72 -6.08 9.66
N ILE A 282 -20.92 -4.80 9.38
CA ILE A 282 -21.89 -4.34 8.39
C ILE A 282 -21.17 -4.00 7.09
N VAL A 283 -21.58 -4.62 5.99
CA VAL A 283 -21.05 -4.33 4.66
C VAL A 283 -22.08 -3.54 3.88
N PHE A 284 -21.69 -2.34 3.45
CA PHE A 284 -22.42 -1.59 2.46
C PHE A 284 -21.79 -1.74 1.09
N ILE A 285 -22.64 -1.83 0.08
CA ILE A 285 -22.22 -1.85 -1.32
C ILE A 285 -22.12 -0.42 -1.80
N GLY A 286 -20.92 -0.07 -2.25
CA GLY A 286 -20.66 1.12 -3.03
C GLY A 286 -19.70 0.79 -4.17
N GLU A 287 -19.49 1.78 -5.01
CA GLU A 287 -18.53 1.73 -6.11
C GLU A 287 -17.92 3.12 -6.22
N GLU A 288 -16.61 3.17 -6.40
CA GLU A 288 -15.94 4.41 -6.76
C GLU A 288 -15.89 4.51 -8.28
N TRP A 289 -16.77 5.33 -8.84
CA TRP A 289 -16.69 5.72 -10.24
C TRP A 289 -15.50 6.66 -10.41
N THR A 290 -14.55 6.26 -11.27
CA THR A 290 -13.21 6.85 -11.30
C THR A 290 -12.85 7.39 -12.68
N ASP A 291 -12.97 8.70 -12.89
CA ASP A 291 -12.67 9.33 -14.17
C ASP A 291 -11.29 9.99 -14.14
N HIS A 292 -10.30 9.31 -14.73
CA HIS A 292 -8.92 9.78 -14.80
C HIS A 292 -8.72 10.88 -15.86
N GLU A 293 -9.56 10.95 -16.90
CA GLU A 293 -9.49 12.03 -17.89
C GLU A 293 -9.82 13.38 -17.24
N ASN A 294 -10.78 13.37 -16.31
CA ASN A 294 -11.26 14.55 -15.62
C ASN A 294 -10.69 14.71 -14.21
N ASP A 295 -9.98 13.72 -13.64
CA ASP A 295 -9.46 13.75 -12.26
C ASP A 295 -10.57 13.93 -11.21
N ILE A 296 -11.68 13.19 -11.39
CA ILE A 296 -12.81 13.20 -10.47
C ILE A 296 -13.23 11.78 -10.08
N HIS A 297 -13.44 11.60 -8.79
CA HIS A 297 -13.77 10.35 -8.15
C HIS A 297 -15.08 10.50 -7.38
N ILE A 298 -15.99 9.55 -7.55
CA ILE A 298 -17.35 9.64 -7.01
C ILE A 298 -17.77 8.27 -6.45
N ASN A 299 -18.05 8.22 -5.15
CA ASN A 299 -18.74 7.07 -4.57
C ASN A 299 -20.25 7.22 -4.75
N TYR A 300 -20.88 6.17 -5.28
CA TYR A 300 -22.33 6.03 -5.23
C TYR A 300 -22.76 4.82 -4.40
N PHE A 301 -23.96 4.93 -3.82
CA PHE A 301 -24.47 4.00 -2.83
C PHE A 301 -25.95 3.68 -3.08
N GLY A 302 -26.39 2.51 -2.61
CA GLY A 302 -27.79 2.09 -2.68
C GLY A 302 -28.22 1.48 -4.01
N LEU A 303 -27.27 1.27 -4.93
CA LEU A 303 -27.45 0.53 -6.17
C LEU A 303 -26.53 -0.70 -6.15
N GLU A 304 -27.05 -1.84 -6.61
CA GLU A 304 -26.24 -3.05 -6.87
C GLU A 304 -26.07 -3.22 -8.38
N GLU A 305 -25.57 -2.17 -9.03
CA GLU A 305 -25.26 -2.10 -10.46
C GLU A 305 -23.89 -1.44 -10.62
N GLU A 306 -23.08 -1.95 -11.56
CA GLU A 306 -21.79 -1.36 -11.93
C GLU A 306 -22.02 -0.29 -13.02
N ILE A 307 -21.43 0.90 -12.84
CA ILE A 307 -21.51 2.00 -13.80
C ILE A 307 -20.10 2.56 -13.92
N VAL A 308 -19.57 2.63 -15.14
CA VAL A 308 -18.17 2.97 -15.37
C VAL A 308 -18.04 4.35 -16.05
N PRO A 309 -16.87 5.00 -15.99
CA PRO A 309 -16.63 6.22 -16.76
C PRO A 309 -16.57 5.91 -18.26
N LEU A 310 -16.71 6.96 -19.07
CA LEU A 310 -16.67 6.82 -20.54
C LEU A 310 -15.34 6.19 -21.04
N GLU A 311 -14.23 6.45 -20.35
CA GLU A 311 -12.92 5.86 -20.66
C GLU A 311 -12.85 4.34 -20.42
N SER A 312 -13.69 3.81 -19.53
CA SER A 312 -13.82 2.40 -19.21
C SER A 312 -14.92 1.70 -20.01
N TYR A 313 -15.45 2.33 -21.07
CA TYR A 313 -16.42 1.68 -21.95
C TYR A 313 -15.82 0.44 -22.64
N THR A 314 -16.55 -0.67 -22.59
CA THR A 314 -16.25 -1.88 -23.37
C THR A 314 -17.55 -2.51 -23.89
N LEU A 315 -17.46 -3.21 -25.04
CA LEU A 315 -18.59 -3.97 -25.57
C LEU A 315 -19.00 -5.06 -24.55
N ASP A 316 -20.31 -5.20 -24.34
CA ASP A 316 -20.92 -6.11 -23.34
C ASP A 316 -20.47 -5.84 -21.88
N GLY A 317 -19.88 -4.66 -21.61
CA GLY A 317 -19.53 -4.20 -20.26
C GLY A 317 -20.68 -3.49 -19.54
N PRO A 318 -20.41 -2.94 -18.34
CA PRO A 318 -21.36 -2.11 -17.61
C PRO A 318 -21.71 -0.83 -18.37
N ILE A 319 -22.74 -0.12 -17.90
CA ILE A 319 -23.15 1.14 -18.51
C ILE A 319 -22.05 2.17 -18.30
N ALA A 320 -21.64 2.86 -19.36
CA ALA A 320 -20.66 3.93 -19.29
C ALA A 320 -21.38 5.29 -19.29
N MET A 321 -21.05 6.16 -18.34
CA MET A 321 -21.65 7.50 -18.19
C MET A 321 -20.57 8.55 -17.94
N ASN A 322 -20.85 9.82 -18.25
CA ASN A 322 -20.10 10.94 -17.70
C ASN A 322 -20.61 11.29 -16.30
N ALA A 323 -19.89 12.14 -15.56
CA ALA A 323 -20.24 12.50 -14.19
C ALA A 323 -21.69 13.04 -14.03
N SER A 324 -22.15 13.91 -14.93
CA SER A 324 -23.51 14.47 -14.81
C SER A 324 -24.61 13.44 -15.06
N ASP A 325 -24.41 12.54 -16.02
CA ASP A 325 -25.36 11.47 -16.33
C ASP A 325 -25.36 10.42 -15.22
N LEU A 326 -24.20 10.08 -14.66
CA LEU A 326 -24.07 9.22 -13.49
C LEU A 326 -24.87 9.78 -12.31
N ILE A 327 -24.63 11.05 -11.95
CA ILE A 327 -25.35 11.69 -10.84
C ILE A 327 -26.85 11.64 -11.10
N ALA A 328 -27.30 12.06 -12.28
CA ALA A 328 -28.72 12.04 -12.63
C ALA A 328 -29.32 10.62 -12.56
N TYR A 329 -28.59 9.62 -13.05
CA TYR A 329 -29.01 8.22 -13.04
C TYR A 329 -29.13 7.67 -11.62
N VAL A 330 -28.09 7.84 -10.78
CA VAL A 330 -28.09 7.37 -9.39
C VAL A 330 -29.24 8.01 -8.61
N LYS A 331 -29.45 9.33 -8.74
CA LYS A 331 -30.56 10.03 -8.07
C LYS A 331 -31.93 9.55 -8.57
N ALA A 332 -32.09 9.31 -9.87
CA ALA A 332 -33.35 8.80 -10.43
C ALA A 332 -33.71 7.38 -9.94
N HIS A 333 -32.72 6.59 -9.55
CA HIS A 333 -32.89 5.23 -9.01
C HIS A 333 -32.90 5.17 -7.47
N GLY A 334 -32.98 6.32 -6.80
CA GLY A 334 -33.07 6.41 -5.34
C GLY A 334 -31.74 6.16 -4.61
N GLY A 335 -30.62 6.20 -5.33
CA GLY A 335 -29.29 6.11 -4.77
C GLY A 335 -28.78 7.42 -4.17
N TYR A 336 -27.62 7.30 -3.55
CA TYR A 336 -26.88 8.41 -2.95
C TYR A 336 -25.52 8.54 -3.61
N ILE A 337 -24.96 9.74 -3.62
CA ILE A 337 -23.71 10.03 -4.30
C ILE A 337 -22.90 11.09 -3.56
N THR A 338 -21.61 10.81 -3.36
CA THR A 338 -20.67 11.74 -2.74
C THR A 338 -19.42 11.87 -3.59
N VAL A 339 -18.83 13.06 -3.60
CA VAL A 339 -17.59 13.30 -4.35
C VAL A 339 -16.40 13.06 -3.40
N ASN A 340 -15.47 12.22 -3.83
CA ASN A 340 -14.34 11.76 -3.04
C ASN A 340 -13.17 12.72 -3.15
N HIS A 341 -12.39 12.86 -2.06
CA HIS A 341 -11.11 13.58 -1.92
C HIS A 341 -10.87 14.75 -2.89
N TYR A 342 -11.90 15.57 -3.09
CA TYR A 342 -11.99 16.49 -4.23
C TYR A 342 -10.81 17.45 -4.25
N ASN A 343 -10.17 17.57 -5.41
CA ASN A 343 -9.02 18.45 -5.58
C ASN A 343 -9.48 19.88 -5.90
N ILE A 344 -9.24 20.82 -4.98
CA ILE A 344 -9.53 22.24 -5.19
C ILE A 344 -8.38 22.94 -5.95
N ASP A 345 -7.15 22.43 -5.90
CA ASP A 345 -5.96 23.13 -6.41
C ASP A 345 -5.91 23.19 -7.96
N PRO A 346 -5.33 24.25 -8.55
CA PRO A 346 -5.42 24.51 -9.99
C PRO A 346 -4.52 23.60 -10.84
N ASN A 347 -5.04 23.18 -12.00
CA ASN A 347 -4.22 22.69 -13.12
C ASN A 347 -3.29 23.83 -13.62
N PRO A 348 -2.09 23.56 -14.20
CA PRO A 348 -1.26 24.53 -14.93
C PRO A 348 -1.99 25.56 -15.80
N ASP A 349 -3.21 25.26 -16.29
CA ASP A 349 -4.05 26.16 -17.10
C ASP A 349 -5.06 27.01 -16.31
N GLY A 350 -5.05 26.99 -14.97
CA GLY A 350 -5.72 27.98 -14.12
C GLY A 350 -7.22 27.81 -13.86
N GLY A 351 -7.75 26.58 -13.92
CA GLY A 351 -9.12 26.23 -13.47
C GLY A 351 -9.10 25.30 -12.25
N TYR A 352 -9.99 25.54 -11.28
CA TYR A 352 -10.19 24.68 -10.10
C TYR A 352 -10.79 23.32 -10.48
N GLY A 353 -10.39 22.24 -9.79
CA GLY A 353 -11.02 20.90 -9.77
C GLY A 353 -11.51 20.42 -11.12
N VAL A 354 -10.58 19.89 -11.92
CA VAL A 354 -10.81 19.65 -13.34
C VAL A 354 -12.03 18.72 -13.54
N PRO A 355 -12.85 18.96 -14.58
CA PRO A 355 -13.29 20.26 -15.06
C PRO A 355 -14.48 20.83 -14.27
N TYR A 356 -14.93 20.18 -13.18
CA TYR A 356 -16.18 20.52 -12.48
C TYR A 356 -15.93 21.22 -11.14
N ASN A 357 -16.45 22.45 -10.97
CA ASN A 357 -16.39 23.14 -9.68
C ASN A 357 -17.47 22.63 -8.68
N LEU A 358 -17.28 22.94 -7.39
CA LEU A 358 -18.20 22.56 -6.30
C LEU A 358 -19.67 22.93 -6.58
N THR A 359 -19.91 24.14 -7.08
CA THR A 359 -21.28 24.62 -7.39
C THR A 359 -21.92 23.84 -8.54
N GLN A 360 -21.14 23.46 -9.54
CA GLN A 360 -21.62 22.64 -10.66
C GLN A 360 -22.03 21.24 -10.18
N LEU A 361 -21.18 20.58 -9.39
CA LEU A 361 -21.48 19.27 -8.81
C LEU A 361 -22.71 19.32 -7.89
N TYR A 362 -22.79 20.35 -7.04
CA TYR A 362 -23.99 20.64 -6.24
C TYR A 362 -25.25 20.77 -7.10
N ASN A 363 -25.20 21.57 -8.16
CA ASN A 363 -26.35 21.78 -9.05
C ASN A 363 -26.77 20.53 -9.82
N TRP A 364 -25.85 19.57 -10.02
CA TRP A 364 -26.18 18.27 -10.60
C TRP A 364 -26.89 17.34 -9.61
N GLY A 365 -26.84 17.63 -8.31
CA GLY A 365 -27.65 16.95 -7.30
C GLY A 365 -26.91 15.90 -6.48
N ILE A 366 -25.61 16.08 -6.25
CA ILE A 366 -24.86 15.26 -5.29
C ILE A 366 -25.41 15.38 -3.86
N ASP A 367 -25.18 14.37 -3.03
CA ASP A 367 -25.61 14.37 -1.62
C ASP A 367 -24.54 14.93 -0.67
N GLY A 368 -23.26 14.88 -1.05
CA GLY A 368 -22.17 15.27 -0.16
C GLY A 368 -20.78 15.30 -0.78
N PHE A 369 -19.82 15.72 0.02
CA PHE A 369 -18.38 15.64 -0.29
C PHE A 369 -17.62 15.04 0.89
N GLU A 370 -16.53 14.34 0.57
CA GLU A 370 -15.53 14.00 1.57
C GLU A 370 -14.85 15.26 2.13
N ILE A 371 -14.98 15.43 3.45
CA ILE A 371 -14.29 16.47 4.23
C ILE A 371 -13.11 15.89 5.03
N VAL A 372 -12.94 14.57 5.01
CA VAL A 372 -11.75 13.86 5.48
C VAL A 372 -11.48 12.71 4.54
N ASN A 373 -10.24 12.58 4.10
CA ASN A 373 -9.78 11.44 3.32
C ASN A 373 -8.37 11.06 3.77
N GLY A 374 -8.10 9.77 4.04
CA GLY A 374 -6.76 9.32 4.44
C GLY A 374 -6.21 10.01 5.69
N GLY A 375 -7.08 10.49 6.59
CA GLY A 375 -6.71 11.28 7.77
C GLY A 375 -6.41 12.76 7.46
N ALA A 376 -6.42 13.19 6.20
CA ALA A 376 -6.28 14.58 5.81
C ALA A 376 -7.62 15.32 5.94
N PHE A 377 -7.63 16.42 6.71
CA PHE A 377 -8.83 17.23 6.99
C PHE A 377 -8.58 18.75 6.94
N GLN A 378 -7.34 19.17 6.68
CA GLN A 378 -6.94 20.58 6.65
C GLN A 378 -6.93 21.14 5.22
N GLY A 379 -6.72 22.45 5.07
CA GLY A 379 -6.58 23.08 3.75
C GLY A 379 -7.87 22.99 2.92
N LYS A 380 -7.80 22.28 1.78
CA LYS A 380 -8.94 22.10 0.84
C LYS A 380 -10.18 21.53 1.54
N TYR A 381 -10.00 20.57 2.44
CA TYR A 381 -11.10 19.90 3.13
C TYR A 381 -11.93 20.84 4.02
N GLN A 382 -11.30 21.84 4.65
CA GLN A 382 -12.04 22.85 5.44
C GLN A 382 -12.92 23.74 4.55
N GLN A 383 -12.47 24.04 3.32
CA GLN A 383 -13.25 24.80 2.34
C GLN A 383 -14.44 23.97 1.83
N ILE A 384 -14.21 22.69 1.53
CA ILE A 384 -15.27 21.73 1.13
C ILE A 384 -16.31 21.60 2.23
N ARG A 385 -15.88 21.45 3.49
CA ARG A 385 -16.79 21.42 4.65
C ARG A 385 -17.65 22.67 4.74
N GLN A 386 -17.07 23.85 4.62
CA GLN A 386 -17.83 25.11 4.64
C GLN A 386 -18.86 25.17 3.52
N PHE A 387 -18.48 24.73 2.31
CA PHE A 387 -19.39 24.62 1.19
C PHE A 387 -20.53 23.65 1.46
N CYS A 388 -20.26 22.48 2.06
CA CYS A 388 -21.28 21.50 2.37
C CYS A 388 -22.32 22.05 3.36
N LEU A 389 -21.85 22.62 4.47
CA LEU A 389 -22.72 23.20 5.49
C LEU A 389 -23.55 24.37 4.96
N ALA A 390 -22.98 25.20 4.09
CA ALA A 390 -23.70 26.33 3.48
C ALA A 390 -24.81 25.90 2.50
N ASN A 391 -24.71 24.70 1.93
CA ASN A 391 -25.62 24.19 0.90
C ASN A 391 -26.46 22.99 1.35
N ASN A 392 -26.46 22.65 2.65
CA ASN A 392 -27.14 21.49 3.23
C ASN A 392 -26.72 20.15 2.58
N LEU A 393 -25.45 20.03 2.22
CA LEU A 393 -24.84 18.77 1.78
C LEU A 393 -24.27 18.00 2.97
N ILE A 394 -24.16 16.69 2.82
CA ILE A 394 -23.54 15.79 3.80
C ILE A 394 -22.03 16.01 3.78
N CYS A 395 -21.46 16.26 4.96
CA CYS A 395 -20.02 16.19 5.18
C CYS A 395 -19.66 14.73 5.49
N ILE A 396 -19.09 14.00 4.54
CA ILE A 396 -18.71 12.59 4.74
C ILE A 396 -17.18 12.47 4.93
N GLY A 397 -16.70 11.33 5.37
CA GLY A 397 -15.27 11.02 5.42
C GLY A 397 -15.04 9.55 5.08
N GLY A 398 -13.88 9.29 4.50
CA GLY A 398 -13.47 7.98 4.03
C GLY A 398 -11.99 7.75 4.33
N SER A 399 -11.60 6.53 4.66
CA SER A 399 -10.19 6.23 4.88
C SER A 399 -9.41 6.14 3.58
N ASP A 400 -10.06 5.70 2.51
CA ASP A 400 -9.45 5.51 1.18
C ASP A 400 -8.21 4.60 1.26
N ILE A 401 -8.33 3.58 2.12
CA ILE A 401 -7.21 2.71 2.43
C ILE A 401 -7.05 1.65 1.35
N HIS A 402 -5.87 1.67 0.76
CA HIS A 402 -5.44 0.72 -0.24
C HIS A 402 -4.54 -0.39 0.33
N ILE A 403 -3.75 -0.09 1.37
CA ILE A 403 -2.77 -1.02 1.95
C ILE A 403 -3.19 -1.58 3.31
N ASN A 404 -2.36 -2.44 3.88
CA ASN A 404 -2.48 -2.85 5.28
C ASN A 404 -1.78 -1.82 6.18
N GLU A 405 -2.44 -0.71 6.46
CA GLU A 405 -2.00 0.31 7.42
C GLU A 405 -2.88 0.37 8.68
N ASP A 406 -2.60 1.31 9.59
CA ASP A 406 -3.51 1.63 10.70
C ASP A 406 -4.64 2.53 10.16
N LEU A 407 -5.88 2.31 10.59
CA LEU A 407 -7.02 3.13 10.18
C LEU A 407 -6.82 4.60 10.56
N ASN A 408 -6.97 5.48 9.58
CA ASN A 408 -6.70 6.91 9.71
C ASN A 408 -7.98 7.78 9.76
N THR A 409 -9.15 7.21 9.41
CA THR A 409 -10.42 7.95 9.29
C THR A 409 -11.60 7.03 9.63
N PHE A 410 -12.60 7.54 10.33
CA PHE A 410 -13.90 6.88 10.46
C PHE A 410 -15.00 7.90 10.78
N ILE A 411 -16.26 7.50 10.65
CA ILE A 411 -17.42 8.30 11.03
C ILE A 411 -18.11 7.64 12.22
N LYS A 412 -18.36 8.41 13.28
CA LYS A 412 -19.27 7.99 14.35
C LYS A 412 -20.68 8.49 14.04
N ILE A 413 -21.62 7.57 13.86
CA ILE A 413 -23.02 7.88 13.55
C ILE A 413 -23.91 7.37 14.68
N LYS A 414 -24.86 8.20 15.10
CA LYS A 414 -25.98 7.79 15.95
C LYS A 414 -27.24 7.65 15.11
N LEU A 415 -27.68 6.43 14.86
CA LEU A 415 -28.84 6.15 13.99
C LEU A 415 -30.15 6.52 14.68
N THR A 416 -31.08 7.10 13.92
CA THR A 416 -32.44 7.38 14.41
C THR A 416 -33.24 6.09 14.63
N ASP A 417 -33.10 5.14 13.71
CA ASP A 417 -33.60 3.77 13.84
C ASP A 417 -32.42 2.80 13.75
N PRO A 418 -31.88 2.31 14.89
CA PRO A 418 -30.72 1.43 14.90
C PRO A 418 -31.01 0.02 14.39
N THR A 419 -32.28 -0.35 14.21
CA THR A 419 -32.66 -1.66 13.66
C THR A 419 -32.64 -1.68 12.13
N ASN A 420 -32.66 -0.50 11.50
CA ASN A 420 -32.66 -0.32 10.06
C ASN A 420 -31.26 0.04 9.55
N LEU A 421 -30.41 -0.96 9.35
CA LEU A 421 -29.03 -0.78 8.85
C LEU A 421 -28.96 -0.65 7.32
N THR A 422 -29.89 0.08 6.70
CA THR A 422 -29.86 0.34 5.26
C THR A 422 -29.08 1.63 4.95
N ILE A 423 -28.47 1.69 3.76
CA ILE A 423 -27.81 2.91 3.26
C ILE A 423 -28.75 4.12 3.30
N ALA A 424 -30.03 3.93 2.97
CA ALA A 424 -31.01 5.01 3.04
C ALA A 424 -31.16 5.59 4.45
N ASN A 425 -31.32 4.75 5.48
CA ASN A 425 -31.43 5.24 6.87
C ASN A 425 -30.17 5.98 7.32
N ILE A 426 -29.00 5.51 6.89
CA ILE A 426 -27.70 6.13 7.19
C ILE A 426 -27.59 7.51 6.56
N PHE A 427 -27.88 7.62 5.25
CA PHE A 427 -27.81 8.90 4.56
C PHE A 427 -28.88 9.89 5.07
N GLU A 428 -30.11 9.44 5.36
CA GLU A 428 -31.13 10.28 5.99
C GLU A 428 -30.67 10.81 7.35
N THR A 429 -30.03 9.96 8.16
CA THR A 429 -29.46 10.37 9.46
C THR A 429 -28.37 11.44 9.27
N MET A 430 -27.46 11.24 8.31
CA MET A 430 -26.33 12.14 8.04
C MET A 430 -26.71 13.49 7.42
N LYS A 431 -27.90 13.63 6.79
CA LYS A 431 -28.37 14.92 6.23
C LYS A 431 -28.37 16.07 7.23
N THR A 432 -28.52 15.76 8.51
CA THR A 432 -28.51 16.76 9.59
C THR A 432 -27.11 17.18 10.03
N ASN A 433 -26.06 16.51 9.54
CA ASN A 433 -24.66 16.74 9.90
C ASN A 433 -24.42 16.74 11.42
N THR A 434 -25.05 15.82 12.15
CA THR A 434 -24.87 15.63 13.60
C THR A 434 -23.95 14.46 13.96
N HIS A 435 -23.44 13.73 12.96
CA HIS A 435 -22.42 12.70 13.13
C HIS A 435 -21.05 13.34 13.40
N GLN A 436 -20.05 12.52 13.76
CA GLN A 436 -18.65 12.97 13.86
C GLN A 436 -17.85 12.41 12.67
N VAL A 437 -17.04 13.23 12.03
CA VAL A 437 -16.12 12.77 10.96
C VAL A 437 -14.71 12.81 11.50
N ILE A 438 -14.20 11.67 11.93
CA ILE A 438 -12.97 11.56 12.71
C ILE A 438 -11.78 11.34 11.80
N ALA A 439 -10.80 12.25 11.88
CA ALA A 439 -9.45 12.07 11.37
C ALA A 439 -8.52 11.66 12.52
N ILE A 440 -7.62 10.70 12.26
CA ILE A 440 -6.65 10.19 13.23
C ILE A 440 -5.25 10.63 12.82
N GLU A 441 -4.65 11.50 13.63
CA GLU A 441 -3.25 11.87 13.48
C GLU A 441 -2.40 11.01 14.42
N PHE A 442 -1.59 10.12 13.85
CA PHE A 442 -0.85 9.19 14.67
C PHE A 442 0.44 9.75 15.27
N TYR A 443 1.03 10.77 14.67
CA TYR A 443 2.13 11.52 15.24
C TYR A 443 2.19 12.93 14.65
N PRO A 444 2.61 13.94 15.43
CA PRO A 444 2.92 15.24 14.87
C PRO A 444 4.12 15.15 13.92
N GLN A 445 4.02 15.81 12.76
CA GLN A 445 5.16 16.06 11.87
C GLN A 445 6.05 17.15 12.48
N LEU A 446 6.97 16.74 13.36
CA LEU A 446 7.89 17.65 14.05
C LEU A 446 9.00 18.21 13.14
N ILE A 447 9.35 17.46 12.10
CA ILE A 447 10.33 17.83 11.09
C ILE A 447 9.66 17.74 9.72
N LYS A 448 9.78 18.82 8.94
CA LYS A 448 9.31 18.87 7.56
C LYS A 448 10.45 19.36 6.68
N PHE A 449 10.85 18.54 5.71
CA PHE A 449 11.79 18.90 4.67
C PHE A 449 11.08 19.69 3.56
N PRO A 450 11.83 20.44 2.74
CA PRO A 450 11.26 21.08 1.56
C PRO A 450 10.62 20.06 0.63
N ASP A 451 9.41 20.37 0.13
CA ASP A 451 8.60 19.44 -0.67
C ASP A 451 9.33 18.99 -1.95
N GLU A 452 10.28 19.77 -2.49
CA GLU A 452 11.08 19.41 -3.67
C GLU A 452 12.02 18.21 -3.44
N LEU A 453 12.28 17.85 -2.18
CA LEU A 453 13.08 16.66 -1.84
C LEU A 453 12.25 15.37 -1.90
N ASN A 454 10.92 15.46 -1.90
CA ASN A 454 10.04 14.28 -1.99
C ASN A 454 10.24 13.53 -3.31
N ASP A 455 10.44 14.26 -4.41
CA ASP A 455 10.76 13.69 -5.73
C ASP A 455 12.07 12.88 -5.75
N LEU A 456 12.98 13.12 -4.80
CA LEU A 456 14.24 12.37 -4.65
C LEU A 456 14.09 11.20 -3.66
N GLY A 457 12.91 11.00 -3.09
CA GLY A 457 12.60 9.97 -2.11
C GLY A 457 13.02 10.30 -0.68
N PHE A 458 13.25 11.57 -0.35
CA PHE A 458 13.63 11.97 1.02
C PHE A 458 12.46 11.92 2.01
N TYR A 459 11.23 11.81 1.54
CA TYR A 459 10.04 11.59 2.39
C TYR A 459 10.22 10.36 3.30
N ILE A 460 10.96 9.31 2.87
CA ILE A 460 11.29 8.17 3.75
C ILE A 460 12.13 8.60 4.95
N ALA A 461 13.15 9.44 4.71
CA ALA A 461 14.00 9.92 5.79
C ALA A 461 13.22 10.84 6.73
N GLU A 462 12.38 11.73 6.18
CA GLU A 462 11.46 12.56 6.96
C GLU A 462 10.50 11.71 7.79
N GLY A 463 9.80 10.76 7.17
CA GLY A 463 8.85 9.85 7.82
C GLY A 463 9.52 9.01 8.91
N LEU A 464 10.72 8.47 8.66
CA LEU A 464 11.47 7.73 9.68
C LEU A 464 11.87 8.62 10.85
N ILE A 465 12.33 9.84 10.59
CA ILE A 465 12.73 10.76 11.64
C ILE A 465 11.51 11.14 12.50
N ASN A 466 10.41 11.55 11.87
CA ASN A 466 9.17 11.88 12.57
C ASN A 466 8.63 10.68 13.37
N TYR A 467 8.66 9.49 12.78
CA TYR A 467 8.29 8.26 13.47
C TYR A 467 9.15 8.04 14.72
N PHE A 468 10.49 8.08 14.61
CA PHE A 468 11.39 7.85 15.74
C PHE A 468 11.31 8.93 16.83
N LEU A 469 10.90 10.15 16.49
CA LEU A 469 10.67 11.21 17.48
C LEU A 469 9.37 11.01 18.27
N ASN A 470 8.49 10.12 17.83
CA ASN A 470 7.15 9.92 18.40
C ASN A 470 6.88 8.49 18.90
N ILE A 471 7.85 7.57 18.81
CA ILE A 471 7.68 6.22 19.34
C ILE A 471 7.63 6.16 20.87
N ASP A 472 6.84 5.23 21.39
CA ASP A 472 6.78 4.92 22.81
C ASP A 472 7.94 4.01 23.27
N LEU A 473 8.01 3.75 24.58
CA LEU A 473 9.04 2.88 25.17
C LEU A 473 9.05 1.46 24.58
N PHE A 474 7.88 0.86 24.35
CA PHE A 474 7.79 -0.53 23.88
C PHE A 474 8.19 -0.65 22.41
N GLN A 475 7.80 0.32 21.58
CA GLN A 475 8.30 0.46 20.21
C GLN A 475 9.81 0.64 20.20
N ALA A 476 10.36 1.51 21.05
CA ALA A 476 11.81 1.71 21.16
C ALA A 476 12.54 0.43 21.60
N LEU A 477 12.03 -0.29 22.59
CA LEU A 477 12.57 -1.57 23.04
C LEU A 477 12.54 -2.63 21.93
N SER A 478 11.50 -2.63 21.10
CA SER A 478 11.44 -3.49 19.93
C SER A 478 12.55 -3.19 18.92
N TRP A 479 12.73 -1.93 18.55
CA TRP A 479 13.79 -1.49 17.65
C TRP A 479 15.18 -1.86 18.19
N ILE A 480 15.41 -1.65 19.49
CA ILE A 480 16.65 -2.05 20.16
C ILE A 480 16.83 -3.58 20.08
N GLY A 481 15.79 -4.35 20.40
CA GLY A 481 15.81 -5.82 20.35
C GLY A 481 16.15 -6.35 18.96
N TRP A 482 15.48 -5.84 17.92
CA TRP A 482 15.76 -6.20 16.53
C TRP A 482 17.16 -5.78 16.08
N SER A 483 17.63 -4.61 16.50
CA SER A 483 18.98 -4.14 16.20
C SER A 483 20.05 -5.03 16.83
N ILE A 484 19.85 -5.44 18.10
CA ILE A 484 20.74 -6.40 18.79
C ILE A 484 20.72 -7.75 18.06
N LEU A 485 19.53 -8.27 17.74
CA LEU A 485 19.40 -9.55 17.04
C LEU A 485 20.10 -9.52 15.68
N PHE A 486 19.88 -8.47 14.89
CA PHE A 486 20.52 -8.28 13.60
C PHE A 486 22.05 -8.21 13.73
N TYR A 487 22.54 -7.42 14.69
CA TYR A 487 23.98 -7.34 14.99
C TYR A 487 24.55 -8.71 15.39
N MET A 488 23.86 -9.46 16.26
CA MET A 488 24.29 -10.80 16.66
C MET A 488 24.35 -11.76 15.47
N ILE A 489 23.35 -11.75 14.59
CA ILE A 489 23.32 -12.59 13.38
C ILE A 489 24.53 -12.26 12.49
N ILE A 490 24.79 -10.97 12.24
CA ILE A 490 25.95 -10.53 11.45
C ILE A 490 27.26 -10.95 12.13
N PHE A 491 27.39 -10.71 13.43
CA PHE A 491 28.61 -10.99 14.17
C PHE A 491 28.92 -12.49 14.24
N LEU A 492 27.92 -13.32 14.59
CA LEU A 492 28.05 -14.77 14.63
C LEU A 492 28.29 -15.36 13.24
N GLY A 493 27.57 -14.86 12.23
CA GLY A 493 27.76 -15.20 10.83
C GLY A 493 29.19 -14.89 10.36
N TYR A 494 29.68 -13.68 10.65
CA TYR A 494 31.05 -13.27 10.37
C TYR A 494 32.07 -14.18 11.06
N ARG A 495 31.92 -14.46 12.37
CA ARG A 495 32.83 -15.37 13.09
C ARG A 495 32.83 -16.77 12.48
N LYS A 496 31.68 -17.29 12.08
CA LYS A 496 31.55 -18.60 11.43
C LYS A 496 32.24 -18.61 10.07
N ILE A 497 31.97 -17.62 9.21
CA ILE A 497 32.64 -17.45 7.90
C ILE A 497 34.17 -17.32 8.06
N LYS A 498 34.64 -16.61 9.08
CA LYS A 498 36.07 -16.46 9.38
C LYS A 498 36.73 -17.80 9.72
N ARG A 499 36.01 -18.76 10.33
CA ARG A 499 36.51 -20.11 10.65
C ARG A 499 36.38 -21.11 9.50
N ILE A 500 35.46 -20.91 8.55
CA ILE A 500 35.26 -21.85 7.43
C ILE A 500 36.45 -21.80 6.44
N PRO A 501 37.04 -22.94 6.05
CA PRO A 501 38.06 -22.98 5.01
C PRO A 501 37.52 -22.46 3.66
N PRO A 502 38.31 -21.70 2.87
CA PRO A 502 37.85 -21.14 1.60
C PRO A 502 37.25 -22.17 0.64
N GLN A 503 37.76 -23.41 0.64
CA GLN A 503 37.28 -24.49 -0.23
C GLN A 503 35.81 -24.87 0.04
N LYS A 504 35.34 -24.74 1.29
CA LYS A 504 33.94 -25.04 1.66
C LYS A 504 32.97 -23.94 1.23
N LEU A 505 33.45 -22.71 1.04
CA LEU A 505 32.64 -21.58 0.54
C LEU A 505 32.53 -21.58 -0.98
N LYS A 506 33.37 -22.35 -1.67
CA LYS A 506 33.39 -22.40 -3.12
C LYS A 506 32.16 -23.17 -3.63
N LEU A 507 31.25 -22.47 -4.29
CA LEU A 507 30.22 -23.12 -5.09
C LEU A 507 30.95 -23.79 -6.27
N LYS A 508 31.14 -25.12 -6.25
CA LYS A 508 31.62 -25.82 -7.46
C LYS A 508 30.57 -25.58 -8.57
N ALA A 509 31.03 -24.98 -9.67
CA ALA A 509 30.25 -24.60 -10.83
C ALA A 509 29.52 -25.79 -11.47
#